data_AF-A0A7Z1HHP5-F1
#
_entry.id   AF-A0A7Z1HHP5-F1
#
_cell.length_a   1.000
_cell.length_b   1.000
_cell.length_c   1.000
_cell.angle_alpha   90.00
_cell.angle_beta   90.00
_cell.angle_gamma   90.00
#
_symmetry.space_group_name_H-M   'P 1'
#
loop_
_entity.id
_entity.type
_entity.pdbx_description
1 polymer ?
#
loop_
_entity_poly.entity_id
_entity_poly.type
_entity_poly.pdbx_seq_one_letter_code
_entity_poly.pdbx_strand_id
1 'polypeptide(L)'
;MSAKLLSQLSHNLSKVKECAANEDFDSAQSTIISIDSTIREVFTKPSELSEEDKVFLADFLRQLDKAMLEINIKKADTAKELGVHMRTQKKINIYKGIK
;
A
#
# COMPACT_ATOMS: atom_id res chain seq x y z
N MET A 1 -17.28 -16.43 11.67
CA MET A 1 -15.95 -16.45 11.02
C MET A 1 -15.79 -15.25 10.09
N SER A 2 -16.74 -15.03 9.15
CA SER A 2 -16.79 -13.87 8.24
C SER A 2 -16.55 -12.51 8.94
N ALA A 3 -17.35 -12.15 9.95
CA ALA A 3 -17.24 -10.83 10.61
C ALA A 3 -15.85 -10.50 11.19
N LYS A 4 -15.10 -11.49 11.71
CA LYS A 4 -13.74 -11.27 12.22
C LYS A 4 -12.77 -10.95 11.07
N LEU A 5 -12.88 -11.67 9.96
CA LEU A 5 -12.04 -11.46 8.79
C LEU A 5 -12.34 -10.11 8.13
N LEU A 6 -13.62 -9.73 8.02
CA LEU A 6 -14.01 -8.41 7.47
C LEU A 6 -13.56 -7.25 8.35
N SER A 7 -13.61 -7.41 9.68
CA SER A 7 -13.05 -6.45 10.62
C SER A 7 -11.52 -6.34 10.47
N GLN A 8 -10.83 -7.46 10.30
CA GLN A 8 -9.39 -7.49 10.06
C GLN A 8 -9.02 -6.81 8.74
N LEU A 9 -9.80 -7.01 7.66
CA LEU A 9 -9.64 -6.26 6.41
C LEU A 9 -9.75 -4.75 6.64
N SER A 10 -10.79 -4.29 7.34
CA SER A 10 -10.98 -2.86 7.66
C SER A 10 -9.81 -2.27 8.43
N HIS A 11 -9.31 -3.02 9.43
CA HIS A 11 -8.14 -2.62 10.21
C HIS A 11 -6.89 -2.52 9.34
N ASN A 12 -6.61 -3.55 8.55
CA ASN A 12 -5.44 -3.59 7.68
C ASN A 12 -5.47 -2.48 6.61
N LEU A 13 -6.64 -2.16 6.04
CA LEU A 13 -6.78 -1.05 5.10
C LEU A 13 -6.49 0.30 5.76
N SER A 14 -6.95 0.50 7.00
CA SER A 14 -6.61 1.71 7.77
C SER A 14 -5.11 1.81 7.99
N LYS A 15 -4.46 0.70 8.32
CA LYS A 15 -3.00 0.63 8.47
C LYS A 15 -2.25 0.90 7.16
N VAL A 16 -2.72 0.39 6.01
CA VAL A 16 -2.13 0.71 4.69
C VAL A 16 -2.19 2.22 4.43
N LYS A 17 -3.33 2.87 4.72
CA LYS A 17 -3.47 4.32 4.56
C LYS A 17 -2.54 5.10 5.49
N GLU A 18 -2.38 4.65 6.74
CA GLU A 18 -1.43 5.24 7.69
C GLU A 18 0.03 5.11 7.21
N CYS A 19 0.44 3.91 6.79
CA CYS A 19 1.77 3.70 6.22
C CYS A 19 2.00 4.57 4.98
N ALA A 20 1.00 4.71 4.10
CA ALA A 20 1.07 5.59 2.94
C ALA A 20 1.20 7.07 3.33
N ALA A 21 0.53 7.52 4.40
CA ALA A 21 0.65 8.88 4.92
C ALA A 21 2.06 9.16 5.45
N ASN A 22 2.67 8.16 6.11
CA ASN A 22 4.00 8.25 6.73
C ASN A 22 5.16 7.84 5.79
N GLU A 23 4.88 7.56 4.52
CA GLU A 23 5.88 7.09 3.52
C GLU A 23 6.61 5.80 3.92
N ASP A 24 6.03 5.03 4.84
CA ASP A 24 6.53 3.72 5.26
C ASP A 24 6.05 2.64 4.28
N PHE A 25 6.67 2.62 3.09
CA PHE A 25 6.26 1.74 2.00
C PHE A 25 6.53 0.26 2.27
N ASP A 26 7.53 -0.07 3.09
CA ASP A 26 7.87 -1.45 3.45
C ASP A 26 6.81 -2.05 4.39
N SER A 27 6.36 -1.29 5.39
CA SER A 27 5.24 -1.69 6.24
C SER A 27 3.91 -1.73 5.47
N ALA A 28 3.70 -0.80 4.52
CA ALA A 28 2.53 -0.83 3.64
C ALA A 28 2.50 -2.14 2.84
N GLN A 29 3.63 -2.53 2.23
CA GLN A 29 3.75 -3.77 1.47
C GLN A 29 3.48 -5.01 2.34
N SER A 30 4.07 -5.06 3.54
CA SER A 30 3.83 -6.15 4.48
C SER A 30 2.36 -6.27 4.89
N THR A 31 1.68 -5.13 5.06
CA THR A 31 0.26 -5.09 5.40
C THR A 31 -0.62 -5.53 4.22
N ILE A 32 -0.26 -5.16 2.98
CA ILE A 32 -0.96 -5.62 1.77
C ILE A 32 -0.87 -7.14 1.60
N ILE A 33 0.28 -7.75 1.93
CA ILE A 33 0.42 -9.22 1.94
C ILE A 33 -0.54 -9.86 2.96
N SER A 34 -0.70 -9.26 4.14
CA SER A 34 -1.68 -9.71 5.14
C SER A 34 -3.13 -9.58 4.67
N ILE A 35 -3.44 -8.52 3.91
CA ILE A 35 -4.74 -8.35 3.23
C ILE A 35 -4.98 -9.50 2.25
N ASP A 36 -4.01 -9.83 1.38
CA ASP A 36 -4.14 -10.96 0.44
C ASP A 36 -4.45 -12.28 1.16
N SER A 37 -3.72 -12.59 2.24
CA SER A 37 -3.98 -13.78 3.06
C SER A 37 -5.39 -13.77 3.64
N THR A 38 -5.83 -12.63 4.18
CA THR A 38 -7.17 -12.49 4.77
C THR A 38 -8.27 -12.64 3.72
N ILE A 39 -8.08 -12.08 2.52
CA ILE A 39 -9.01 -12.24 1.39
C ILE A 39 -9.12 -13.71 1.00
N ARG A 40 -7.99 -14.42 0.86
CA ARG A 40 -8.01 -15.87 0.55
C ARG A 40 -8.82 -16.64 1.58
N GLU A 41 -8.66 -16.33 2.86
CA GLU A 41 -9.44 -16.94 3.94
C GLU A 41 -10.94 -16.64 3.82
N VAL A 42 -11.32 -15.39 3.54
CA VAL A 42 -12.72 -14.98 3.32
C VAL A 42 -13.36 -15.79 2.19
N PHE A 43 -12.62 -16.01 1.09
CA PHE A 43 -13.10 -16.75 -0.08
C PHE A 43 -12.94 -18.28 0.01
N THR A 44 -12.52 -18.84 1.15
CA THR A 44 -12.53 -20.31 1.34
C THR A 44 -13.94 -20.90 1.35
N LYS A 45 -14.93 -20.11 1.77
CA LYS A 45 -16.34 -20.51 1.85
C LYS A 45 -17.27 -19.42 1.34
N PRO A 46 -17.28 -19.15 0.02
CA PRO A 46 -17.99 -18.01 -0.55
C PRO A 46 -19.52 -18.10 -0.39
N SER A 47 -20.06 -19.31 -0.21
CA SER A 47 -21.48 -19.54 0.07
C SER A 47 -21.93 -19.06 1.46
N GLU A 48 -20.99 -18.83 2.40
CA GLU A 48 -21.28 -18.30 3.73
C GLU A 48 -21.27 -16.75 3.77
N LEU A 49 -20.99 -16.08 2.64
CA LEU A 49 -21.00 -14.62 2.53
C LEU A 49 -22.41 -14.09 2.29
N SER A 50 -22.87 -13.18 3.15
CA SER A 50 -24.13 -12.47 2.94
C SER A 50 -24.00 -11.44 1.81
N GLU A 51 -25.12 -10.86 1.37
CA GLU A 51 -25.09 -9.76 0.40
C GLU A 51 -24.41 -8.52 0.98
N GLU A 52 -24.57 -8.25 2.29
CA GLU A 52 -23.89 -7.17 2.99
C GLU A 52 -22.37 -7.38 3.00
N ASP A 53 -21.90 -8.62 3.22
CA ASP A 53 -20.48 -8.96 3.17
C ASP A 53 -19.90 -8.69 1.76
N LYS A 54 -20.65 -9.00 0.71
CA LYS A 54 -20.25 -8.73 -0.68
C LYS A 54 -20.17 -7.23 -0.98
N VAL A 55 -21.16 -6.46 -0.52
CA VAL A 55 -21.16 -4.98 -0.65
C VAL A 55 -19.95 -4.39 0.09
N PHE A 56 -19.67 -4.87 1.29
CA PHE A 56 -18.48 -4.48 2.05
C PHE A 56 -17.19 -4.79 1.27
N LEU A 57 -17.05 -6.00 0.73
CA LEU A 57 -15.86 -6.41 -0.03
C LEU A 57 -15.65 -5.58 -1.31
N ALA A 58 -16.74 -5.21 -1.99
CA ALA A 58 -16.69 -4.35 -3.16
C ALA A 58 -16.21 -2.93 -2.80
N ASP A 59 -16.72 -2.34 -1.73
CA ASP A 59 -16.25 -1.02 -1.27
C ASP A 59 -14.80 -1.10 -0.75
N PHE A 60 -14.46 -2.16 -0.02
CA PHE A 60 -13.11 -2.44 0.43
C PHE A 60 -12.11 -2.47 -0.73
N LEU A 61 -12.42 -3.20 -1.82
CA LEU A 61 -11.56 -3.27 -3.00
C LEU A 61 -11.33 -1.88 -3.60
N ARG A 62 -12.40 -1.10 -3.78
CA ARG A 62 -12.30 0.28 -4.30
C ARG A 62 -11.41 1.16 -3.44
N GLN A 63 -11.51 1.04 -2.12
CA GLN A 63 -10.67 1.79 -1.19
C GLN A 63 -9.21 1.33 -1.21
N LEU A 64 -8.97 0.03 -1.35
CA LEU A 64 -7.62 -0.53 -1.46
C LEU A 64 -6.94 -0.07 -2.76
N ASP A 65 -7.65 -0.09 -3.88
CA ASP A 65 -7.14 0.40 -5.17
C ASP A 65 -6.71 1.86 -5.09
N LYS A 66 -7.54 2.70 -4.44
CA LYS A 66 -7.20 4.10 -4.21
C LYS A 66 -5.92 4.24 -3.37
N ALA A 67 -5.81 3.48 -2.28
CA ALA A 67 -4.61 3.52 -1.43
C ALA A 67 -3.35 3.05 -2.18
N MET A 68 -3.46 2.01 -3.00
CA MET A 68 -2.35 1.52 -3.84
C MET A 68 -1.92 2.56 -4.88
N LEU A 69 -2.87 3.26 -5.50
CA LEU A 69 -2.55 4.34 -6.43
C LEU A 69 -1.78 5.48 -5.75
N GLU A 70 -2.23 5.92 -4.57
CA GLU A 70 -1.56 6.95 -3.77
C GLU A 70 -0.12 6.53 -3.41
N ILE A 71 0.07 5.28 -2.96
CA ILE A 71 1.40 4.73 -2.68
C ILE A 71 2.29 4.76 -3.92
N ASN A 72 1.78 4.32 -5.08
CA ASN A 72 2.56 4.26 -6.31
C ASN A 72 2.98 5.65 -6.80
N ILE A 73 2.10 6.65 -6.68
CA ILE A 73 2.42 8.05 -6.99
C ILE A 73 3.56 8.53 -6.09
N LYS A 74 3.43 8.36 -4.77
CA LYS A 74 4.46 8.80 -3.82
C LYS A 74 5.80 8.09 -4.06
N LYS A 75 5.81 6.77 -4.31
CA LYS A 75 7.04 6.03 -4.64
C LYS A 75 7.72 6.57 -5.89
N ALA A 76 6.95 6.94 -6.92
CA ALA A 76 7.51 7.53 -8.13
C ALA A 76 8.13 8.91 -7.86
N ASP A 77 7.49 9.73 -7.03
CA ASP A 77 8.01 11.04 -6.63
C ASP A 77 9.29 10.92 -5.81
N THR A 78 9.34 10.04 -4.80
CA THR A 78 10.56 9.76 -4.02
C THR A 78 11.71 9.28 -4.91
N ALA A 79 11.45 8.41 -5.89
CA ALA A 79 12.47 7.93 -6.82
C ALA A 79 13.01 9.06 -7.72
N LYS A 80 12.14 9.98 -8.15
CA LYS A 80 12.51 11.16 -8.94
C LYS A 80 13.40 12.10 -8.12
N GLU A 81 13.06 12.38 -6.87
CA GLU A 81 13.85 13.20 -5.96
C GLU A 81 15.24 12.60 -5.74
N LEU A 82 15.32 11.30 -5.45
CA LEU A 82 16.59 10.59 -5.32
C LEU A 82 17.45 10.75 -6.59
N GLY A 83 16.85 10.61 -7.77
CA GLY A 83 17.54 10.82 -9.05
C GLY A 83 18.07 12.25 -9.23
N VAL A 84 17.33 13.27 -8.75
CA VAL A 84 17.81 14.66 -8.73
C VAL A 84 19.00 14.79 -7.78
N HIS A 85 18.90 14.26 -6.56
CA HIS A 85 19.98 14.30 -5.57
C HIS A 85 21.25 13.62 -6.09
N MET A 86 21.14 12.43 -6.69
CA MET A 86 22.30 11.73 -7.29
C MET A 86 22.97 12.54 -8.40
N ARG A 87 22.18 13.17 -9.28
CA ARG A 87 22.73 14.05 -10.34
C ARG A 87 23.44 15.25 -9.75
N THR A 88 22.87 15.88 -8.72
CA THR A 88 23.49 17.01 -8.03
C THR A 88 24.80 16.61 -7.35
N GLN A 89 24.82 15.48 -6.66
CA GLN A 89 26.02 14.94 -6.03
C GLN A 89 27.12 14.65 -7.05
N LYS A 90 26.75 14.10 -8.22
CA LYS A 90 27.70 13.86 -9.32
C LYS A 90 28.31 15.17 -9.83
N LYS A 91 27.52 16.24 -10.00
CA LYS A 91 28.01 17.56 -10.39
C LYS A 91 29.00 18.11 -9.35
N ILE A 92 28.65 18.06 -8.06
CA ILE A 92 29.53 18.52 -6.97
C ILE A 92 30.87 17.78 -6.99
N ASN A 93 30.85 16.45 -7.18
CA ASN A 93 32.07 15.65 -7.24
C ASN A 93 32.97 16.03 -8.43
N ILE A 94 32.39 16.32 -9.60
CA ILE A 94 33.14 16.82 -10.77
C ILE A 94 33.82 18.16 -10.42
N TYR A 95 33.08 19.13 -9.88
CA TYR A 95 33.67 20.43 -9.51
C TYR A 95 34.79 20.31 -8.48
N LYS A 96 34.67 19.41 -7.49
CA LYS A 96 35.73 19.15 -6.50
C LYS A 96 36.96 18.43 -7.09
N GLY A 97 36.79 17.69 -8.19
CA GLY A 97 37.83 16.91 -8.85
C GLY A 97 38.65 17.71 -9.87
N ILE A 98 38.20 18.90 -10.27
CA ILE A 98 38.99 19.85 -11.07
C ILE A 98 39.99 20.51 -10.11
N LYS A 99 41.19 19.94 -10.04
CA LYS A 99 42.38 20.55 -9.44
C LYS A 99 43.34 20.97 -10.55
#